data_AF-A0A357FN62-F1
#
_entry.id   AF-A0A357FN62-F1
#
_cell.length_a   1.000
_cell.length_b   1.000
_cell.length_c   1.000
_cell.angle_alpha   90.00
_cell.angle_beta   90.00
_cell.angle_gamma   90.00
#
_symmetry.space_group_name_H-M   'P 1'
#
loop_
_entity.id
_entity.type
_entity.pdbx_description
1 polymer ?
#
loop_
_entity_poly.entity_id
_entity_poly.type
_entity_poly.pdbx_seq_one_letter_code
_entity_poly.pdbx_strand_id
1 'polypeptide(L)'
;MTARTGEEYLEGLRNHPRDIWIEGEQVNDVTTHPAFARCARSIAALYDMQFDANSAKMTFPSPATGNPVGMSFLEPRTKTDLEERNEMMLSWAK
;
A
#
# COMPACT_ATOMS: atom_id res chain seq x y z
N MET A 1 -8.31 2.97 8.65
CA MET A 1 -7.57 3.80 7.69
C MET A 1 -8.16 3.51 6.32
N THR A 2 -8.61 4.53 5.59
CA THR A 2 -9.11 4.34 4.22
C THR A 2 -7.96 3.88 3.31
N ALA A 3 -8.29 3.21 2.21
CA ALA A 3 -7.32 2.93 1.15
C ALA A 3 -6.66 4.24 0.69
N ARG A 4 -5.38 4.18 0.34
CA ARG A 4 -4.55 5.32 -0.09
C ARG A 4 -4.02 5.09 -1.48
N THR A 5 -3.94 6.14 -2.27
CA THR A 5 -3.24 6.14 -3.56
C THR A 5 -1.72 6.04 -3.36
N GLY A 6 -0.99 5.72 -4.42
CA GLY A 6 0.46 5.72 -4.44
C GLY A 6 1.04 7.10 -4.12
N GLU A 7 0.42 8.17 -4.62
CA GLU A 7 0.85 9.54 -4.32
C GLU A 7 0.69 9.87 -2.84
N GLU A 8 -0.47 9.56 -2.24
CA GLU A 8 -0.69 9.77 -0.79
C GLU A 8 0.30 8.97 0.07
N TYR A 9 0.69 7.77 -0.38
CA TYR A 9 1.74 6.99 0.26
C TYR A 9 3.11 7.69 0.20
N LEU A 10 3.52 8.16 -0.99
CA LEU A 10 4.80 8.86 -1.18
C LEU A 10 4.83 10.19 -0.43
N GLU A 11 3.72 10.93 -0.44
CA GLU A 11 3.59 12.17 0.33
C GLU A 11 3.71 11.91 1.82
N GLY A 12 3.10 10.83 2.32
CA GLY A 12 3.28 10.39 3.70
C GLY A 12 4.73 10.08 4.08
N LEU A 13 5.54 9.57 3.15
CA LEU A 13 6.97 9.37 3.38
C LEU A 13 7.74 10.69 3.44
N ARG A 14 7.40 11.67 2.59
CA ARG A 14 8.04 12.99 2.58
C ARG A 14 7.67 13.84 3.80
N ASN A 15 6.41 13.80 4.21
CA ASN A 15 5.88 14.59 5.32
C ASN A 15 6.29 14.06 6.69
N HIS A 16 6.72 12.79 6.77
CA HIS A 16 7.19 12.15 7.99
C HIS A 16 8.61 11.61 7.79
N PRO A 17 9.63 12.50 7.70
CA PRO A 17 11.01 12.09 7.50
C PRO A 17 11.47 11.18 8.64
N ARG A 18 12.30 10.21 8.30
CA ARG A 18 12.85 9.21 9.21
C ARG A 18 14.35 9.38 9.29
N ASP A 19 14.93 9.09 10.44
CA ASP A 19 16.39 9.09 10.59
C ASP A 19 16.97 7.84 9.93
N ILE A 20 17.36 7.98 8.66
CA ILE A 20 17.86 6.90 7.80
C ILE A 20 19.27 7.28 7.35
N TRP A 21 20.20 6.35 7.53
CA TRP A 21 21.58 6.49 7.11
C TRP A 21 21.97 5.31 6.22
N ILE A 22 22.67 5.60 5.12
CA ILE A 22 23.21 4.58 4.21
C ILE A 22 24.60 5.03 3.76
N GLU A 23 25.58 4.12 3.79
CA GLU A 23 26.97 4.41 3.39
C GLU A 23 27.61 5.64 4.09
N GLY A 24 27.15 5.95 5.30
CA GLY A 24 27.64 7.08 6.09
C GLY A 24 26.97 8.42 5.78
N GLU A 25 26.03 8.46 4.84
CA GLU A 25 25.25 9.64 4.49
C GLU A 25 23.83 9.58 5.06
N GLN A 26 23.33 10.74 5.50
CA GLN A 26 21.95 10.87 5.96
C GLN A 26 21.00 11.03 4.77
N VAL A 27 19.91 10.29 4.78
CA VAL A 27 18.89 10.28 3.73
C VAL A 27 17.74 11.21 4.13
N ASN A 28 17.69 12.38 3.50
CA ASN A 28 16.63 13.36 3.78
C ASN A 28 15.28 13.00 3.17
N ASP A 29 15.27 12.32 2.02
CA ASP A 29 14.04 11.92 1.31
C ASP A 29 14.19 10.58 0.60
N VAL A 30 13.54 9.55 1.14
CA VAL A 30 13.55 8.20 0.58
C VAL A 30 12.81 8.06 -0.75
N THR A 31 11.94 9.01 -1.09
CA THR A 31 11.16 8.98 -2.34
C THR A 31 11.99 9.42 -3.55
N THR A 32 13.08 10.15 -3.31
CA THR A 32 14.01 10.64 -4.35
C THR A 32 15.41 10.04 -4.24
N HIS A 33 15.83 9.56 -3.06
CA HIS A 33 17.15 8.97 -2.86
C HIS A 33 17.41 7.74 -3.77
N PRO A 34 18.55 7.66 -4.49
CA PRO A 34 18.82 6.60 -5.47
C PRO A 34 18.65 5.17 -4.95
N ALA A 35 19.03 4.93 -3.69
CA ALA A 35 18.93 3.61 -3.06
C ALA A 35 17.48 3.16 -2.77
N PHE A 36 16.52 4.09 -2.64
CA PHE A 36 15.17 3.78 -2.14
C PHE A 36 14.05 4.17 -3.11
N ALA A 37 14.26 5.18 -3.94
CA ALA A 37 13.22 5.78 -4.78
C ALA A 37 12.52 4.75 -5.70
N ARG A 38 13.26 3.75 -6.20
CA ARG A 38 12.67 2.67 -7.01
C ARG A 38 11.77 1.76 -6.18
N CYS A 39 12.21 1.34 -5.00
CA CYS A 39 11.42 0.52 -4.09
C CYS A 39 10.17 1.28 -3.60
N ALA A 40 10.31 2.56 -3.24
CA ALA A 40 9.20 3.40 -2.84
C ALA A 40 8.13 3.49 -3.95
N ARG A 41 8.55 3.68 -5.21
CA ARG A 41 7.63 3.66 -6.37
C ARG A 41 6.98 2.29 -6.59
N SER A 42 7.70 1.18 -6.39
CA SER A 42 7.11 -0.16 -6.48
C SER A 42 6.00 -0.36 -5.44
N ILE A 43 6.20 0.11 -4.20
CA ILE A 43 5.15 0.07 -3.18
C ILE A 43 3.99 1.02 -3.52
N ALA A 44 4.28 2.22 -4.03
CA ALA A 44 3.25 3.16 -4.48
C ALA A 44 2.34 2.54 -5.55
N ALA A 45 2.89 1.77 -6.49
CA ALA A 45 2.10 1.07 -7.51
C ALA A 45 1.11 0.04 -6.91
N LEU A 46 1.46 -0.63 -5.80
CA LEU A 46 0.54 -1.52 -5.08
C LEU A 46 -0.60 -0.76 -4.41
N TYR A 47 -0.36 0.48 -3.97
CA TYR A 47 -1.39 1.37 -3.47
C TYR A 47 -2.33 1.83 -4.59
N ASP A 48 -1.80 2.23 -5.74
CA ASP A 48 -2.60 2.60 -6.91
C ASP A 48 -3.47 1.44 -7.42
N MET A 49 -2.94 0.21 -7.39
CA MET A 49 -3.69 -1.00 -7.76
C MET A 49 -4.99 -1.16 -6.95
N GLN A 50 -5.06 -0.64 -5.71
CA GLN A 50 -6.29 -0.70 -4.91
C GLN A 50 -7.47 0.08 -5.50
N PHE A 51 -7.21 1.01 -6.43
CA PHE A 51 -8.19 1.86 -7.09
C PHE A 51 -8.36 1.51 -8.57
N ASP A 52 -7.62 0.52 -9.09
CA ASP A 52 -7.76 0.09 -10.47
C ASP A 52 -9.02 -0.78 -10.64
N ALA A 53 -9.95 -0.28 -11.46
CA ALA A 53 -11.20 -0.97 -11.77
C ALA A 53 -10.99 -2.30 -12.51
N ASN A 54 -9.82 -2.53 -13.12
CA ASN A 54 -9.50 -3.77 -13.84
C ASN A 54 -8.83 -4.83 -12.95
N SER A 55 -8.45 -4.47 -11.73
CA SER A 55 -7.84 -5.40 -10.79
C SER A 55 -8.90 -6.24 -10.07
N ALA A 56 -8.49 -7.36 -9.48
CA ALA A 56 -9.39 -8.13 -8.60
C ALA A 56 -9.90 -7.24 -7.44
N LYS A 57 -10.88 -7.70 -6.67
CA LYS A 57 -11.43 -6.93 -5.53
C LYS A 57 -10.33 -6.61 -4.52
N MET A 58 -9.79 -5.38 -4.59
CA MET A 58 -8.67 -4.96 -3.74
C MET A 58 -9.11 -4.36 -2.40
N THR A 59 -10.37 -3.93 -2.29
CA THR A 59 -10.90 -3.25 -1.11
C THR A 59 -12.26 -3.80 -0.66
N PHE A 60 -12.62 -3.56 0.60
CA PHE A 60 -13.94 -3.79 1.18
C PHE A 60 -14.38 -2.57 1.99
N PRO A 61 -15.70 -2.33 2.17
CA PRO A 61 -16.17 -1.22 2.97
C PRO A 61 -15.85 -1.44 4.45
N SER A 62 -15.29 -0.42 5.10
CA SER A 62 -15.04 -0.45 6.54
C SER A 62 -16.35 -0.64 7.31
N PRO A 63 -16.42 -1.58 8.27
CA PRO A 63 -17.59 -1.71 9.14
C PRO A 63 -17.86 -0.46 9.99
N ALA A 64 -16.83 0.33 10.28
CA ALA A 64 -16.93 1.51 11.13
C ALA A 64 -17.31 2.78 10.35
N THR A 65 -16.83 2.95 9.12
CA THR A 65 -16.96 4.21 8.38
C THR A 65 -17.53 4.08 6.96
N GLY A 66 -17.73 2.86 6.45
CA GLY A 66 -18.15 2.60 5.06
C GLY A 66 -17.09 2.86 3.98
N ASN A 67 -16.04 3.63 4.30
CA ASN A 67 -14.94 3.93 3.37
C ASN A 67 -14.19 2.66 2.94
N PRO A 68 -13.64 2.62 1.70
CA PRO A 68 -12.89 1.48 1.22
C PRO A 68 -11.63 1.26 2.08
N VAL A 69 -11.36 0.02 2.44
CA VAL A 69 -10.16 -0.44 3.15
C VAL A 69 -9.56 -1.59 2.35
N GLY A 70 -8.23 -1.63 2.24
CA GLY A 70 -7.55 -2.73 1.56
C GLY A 70 -7.91 -4.09 2.16
N MET A 71 -8.20 -5.07 1.31
CA MET A 71 -8.55 -6.45 1.71
C MET A 71 -7.47 -7.12 2.55
N SER A 72 -6.23 -6.63 2.54
CA SER A 72 -5.15 -7.11 3.40
C SER A 72 -5.47 -6.98 4.89
N PHE A 73 -6.33 -6.01 5.25
CA PHE A 73 -6.83 -5.77 6.61
C PHE A 73 -8.13 -6.53 6.94
N LEU A 74 -8.72 -7.26 5.99
CA LEU A 74 -9.91 -8.06 6.26
C LEU A 74 -9.58 -9.13 7.33
N GLU A 75 -10.35 -9.17 8.41
CA GLU A 75 -10.36 -10.26 9.39
C GLU A 75 -11.27 -11.38 8.85
N PRO A 76 -10.73 -12.49 8.31
CA PRO A 76 -11.55 -13.51 7.68
C PRO A 76 -12.34 -14.29 8.73
N ARG A 77 -13.65 -14.41 8.55
CA ARG A 77 -14.56 -15.18 9.43
C ARG A 77 -15.20 -16.36 8.70
N THR A 78 -15.10 -16.39 7.38
CA THR A 78 -15.63 -17.44 6.51
C THR A 78 -14.57 -17.96 5.54
N LYS A 79 -14.84 -19.11 4.92
CA LYS A 79 -14.00 -19.66 3.83
C LYS A 79 -13.92 -18.69 2.64
N THR A 80 -15.03 -18.06 2.31
CA THR A 80 -15.09 -17.07 1.23
C THR A 80 -14.21 -15.85 1.52
N ASP A 81 -14.18 -15.36 2.76
CA ASP A 81 -13.28 -14.25 3.13
C ASP A 81 -11.81 -14.62 2.92
N LEU A 82 -11.43 -15.87 3.21
CA LEU A 82 -10.08 -16.37 2.96
C LEU A 82 -9.75 -16.45 1.47
N GLU A 83 -10.69 -16.92 0.66
CA GLU A 83 -10.57 -17.01 -0.80
C GLU A 83 -10.40 -15.61 -1.42
N GLU A 84 -11.28 -14.66 -1.08
CA GLU A 84 -11.19 -13.29 -1.59
C GLU A 84 -9.89 -12.59 -1.16
N ARG A 85 -9.48 -12.77 0.11
CA ARG A 85 -8.22 -12.20 0.60
C ARG A 85 -7.01 -12.82 -0.09
N ASN A 86 -7.03 -14.12 -0.37
CA ASN A 86 -5.96 -14.82 -1.08
C ASN A 86 -5.83 -14.31 -2.53
N GLU A 87 -6.94 -14.16 -3.26
CA GLU A 87 -6.93 -13.60 -4.61
C GLU A 87 -6.34 -12.19 -4.65
N MET A 88 -6.69 -11.36 -3.67
CA MET A 88 -6.12 -10.02 -3.55
C MET A 88 -4.61 -10.07 -3.25
N MET A 89 -4.16 -10.88 -2.30
CA MET A 89 -2.73 -11.03 -1.99
C MET A 89 -1.93 -11.52 -3.20
N LEU A 90 -2.50 -12.44 -3.99
CA LEU A 90 -1.89 -12.92 -5.23
C LEU A 90 -1.81 -11.82 -6.30
N SER A 91 -2.75 -10.89 -6.34
CA SER A 91 -2.70 -9.75 -7.26
C SER A 91 -1.54 -8.82 -6.93
N TRP A 92 -1.27 -8.56 -5.64
CA TRP A 92 -0.10 -7.78 -5.22
C TRP A 92 1.24 -8.49 -5.43
N ALA A 93 1.26 -9.82 -5.47
CA ALA A 93 2.49 -10.60 -5.61
C ALA A 93 2.98 -10.75 -7.07
N LYS A 94 2.13 -10.41 -8.05
CA LYS A 94 2.43 -10.50 -9.48
C LYS A 94 3.17 -9.25 -9.97
#